data_AF-A0A5R8LDB3-F1
#
_entry.id   AF-A0A5R8LDB3-F1
#
_cell.length_a   1.000
_cell.length_b   1.000
_cell.length_c   1.000
_cell.angle_alpha   90.00
_cell.angle_beta   90.00
_cell.angle_gamma   90.00
#
_symmetry.space_group_name_H-M   'P 1'
#
loop_
_entity.id
_entity.type
_entity.pdbx_description
1 polymer ?
#
loop_
_entity_poly.entity_id
_entity_poly.type
_entity_poly.pdbx_seq_one_letter_code
_entity_poly.pdbx_strand_id
1 'polypeptide(L)'
;MAKNWPLRANDLRKALEYSVGQDDAAELEMYIKAACERVDRKTGRDVEPTRHEVNGHVPALFVLAARRTAKLWWQQDKKGPRARPTGEELAPNEGIGGIDLPRTVAGILADYPPRPGFGA
;
A
#
# COMPACT_ATOMS: atom_id res chain seq x y z
N MET A 1 5.70 12.41 0.97
CA MET A 1 4.69 12.01 -0.03
C MET A 1 5.35 11.95 -1.39
N ALA A 2 5.53 10.75 -1.94
CA ALA A 2 6.06 10.58 -3.29
C ALA A 2 5.18 11.36 -4.27
N LYS A 3 5.80 12.33 -4.95
CA LYS A 3 5.14 13.52 -5.50
C LYS A 3 4.03 13.26 -6.55
N ASN A 4 3.88 12.02 -7.04
CA ASN A 4 3.04 11.70 -8.21
C ASN A 4 2.00 10.58 -7.98
N TRP A 5 1.74 10.11 -6.76
CA TRP A 5 0.72 9.09 -6.54
C TRP A 5 -0.71 9.67 -6.71
N PRO A 6 -1.58 9.04 -7.53
CA PRO A 6 -2.94 9.52 -7.74
C PRO A 6 -3.94 9.07 -6.66
N LEU A 7 -3.47 8.59 -5.50
CA LEU A 7 -4.32 8.04 -4.43
C LEU A 7 -4.60 9.07 -3.34
N ARG A 8 -5.85 9.12 -2.88
CA ARG A 8 -6.38 9.97 -1.79
C ARG A 8 -7.30 9.17 -0.88
N ALA A 9 -7.59 9.68 0.32
CA ALA A 9 -8.49 9.07 1.31
C ALA A 9 -9.80 8.52 0.72
N ASN A 10 -10.38 9.22 -0.26
CA ASN A 10 -11.61 8.80 -0.94
C ASN A 10 -11.47 7.47 -1.70
N ASP A 11 -10.28 7.15 -2.24
CA ASP A 11 -10.03 5.90 -2.97
C ASP A 11 -9.99 4.69 -2.03
N LEU A 12 -9.46 4.88 -0.83
CA LEU A 12 -9.49 3.87 0.23
C LEU A 12 -10.89 3.75 0.82
N ARG A 13 -11.60 4.85 1.06
CA ARG A 13 -13.00 4.83 1.51
C ARG A 13 -13.89 4.02 0.55
N LYS A 14 -13.77 4.25 -0.76
CA LYS A 14 -14.45 3.45 -1.79
C LYS A 14 -14.03 1.98 -1.75
N ALA A 15 -12.76 1.68 -1.48
CA ALA A 15 -12.27 0.30 -1.37
C ALA A 15 -12.82 -0.45 -0.16
N LEU A 16 -13.12 0.28 0.91
CA LEU A 16 -13.66 -0.23 2.16
C LEU A 16 -15.19 -0.34 2.15
N GLU A 17 -15.85 0.15 1.09
CA GLU A 17 -17.32 0.18 0.98
C GLU A 17 -17.98 0.95 2.14
N TYR A 18 -17.27 1.92 2.72
CA TYR A 18 -17.78 2.73 3.83
C TYR A 18 -18.82 3.74 3.34
N SER A 19 -19.94 3.81 4.05
CA SER A 19 -20.96 4.85 3.89
C SER A 19 -20.36 6.24 4.15
N VAL A 20 -20.76 7.23 3.36
CA VAL A 20 -20.35 8.63 3.53
C VAL A 20 -20.81 9.12 4.92
N GLY A 21 -19.90 9.63 5.75
CA GLY A 21 -20.25 10.24 7.06
C GLY A 21 -19.32 9.95 8.25
N GLN A 22 -18.32 9.08 8.11
CA GLN A 22 -17.29 8.86 9.15
C GLN A 22 -16.11 9.84 8.99
N ASP A 23 -15.72 10.50 10.08
CA ASP A 23 -14.61 11.48 10.15
C ASP A 23 -13.22 10.81 10.16
N ASP A 24 -13.06 9.78 9.34
CA ASP A 24 -11.84 8.98 9.27
C ASP A 24 -10.92 9.46 8.13
N ALA A 25 -11.23 10.59 7.48
CA ALA A 25 -10.56 11.02 6.25
C ALA A 25 -9.06 11.24 6.45
N ALA A 26 -8.67 11.86 7.56
CA ALA A 26 -7.26 12.08 7.91
C ALA A 26 -6.53 10.77 8.16
N GLU A 27 -7.20 9.81 8.82
CA GLU A 27 -6.63 8.51 9.13
C GLU A 27 -6.47 7.66 7.86
N LEU A 28 -7.49 7.59 7.01
CA LEU A 28 -7.45 6.91 5.71
C LEU A 28 -6.34 7.46 4.81
N GLU A 29 -6.10 8.78 4.84
CA GLU A 29 -4.99 9.42 4.13
C GLU A 29 -3.63 8.95 4.66
N MET A 30 -3.48 8.76 5.98
CA MET A 30 -2.25 8.20 6.56
C MET A 30 -1.97 6.78 6.07
N TYR A 31 -2.99 5.91 6.06
CA TYR A 31 -2.83 4.53 5.57
C TYR A 31 -2.46 4.47 4.09
N ILE A 32 -3.05 5.32 3.25
CA ILE A 32 -2.67 5.41 1.83
C ILE A 32 -1.21 5.86 1.69
N LYS A 33 -0.81 6.92 2.39
CA LYS A 33 0.56 7.44 2.32
C LYS A 33 1.58 6.38 2.73
N ALA A 34 1.33 5.69 3.84
CA ALA A 34 2.18 4.61 4.30
C ALA A 34 2.28 3.46 3.27
N ALA A 35 1.16 3.10 2.62
CA ALA A 35 1.15 2.04 1.61
C ALA A 35 1.93 2.44 0.35
N CYS A 36 1.78 3.68 -0.13
CA CYS A 36 2.57 4.23 -1.23
C CYS A 36 4.07 4.21 -0.90
N GLU A 37 4.46 4.69 0.28
CA GLU A 37 5.87 4.69 0.72
C GLU A 37 6.46 3.29 0.80
N ARG A 38 5.67 2.29 1.22
CA ARG A 38 6.13 0.89 1.26
C ARG A 38 6.33 0.32 -0.14
N VAL A 39 5.42 0.59 -1.07
CA VAL A 39 5.56 0.18 -2.49
C VAL A 39 6.77 0.87 -3.11
N ASP A 40 6.98 2.15 -2.82
CA ASP A 40 8.13 2.91 -3.31
C ASP A 40 9.45 2.34 -2.82
N ARG A 41 9.53 1.98 -1.53
CA ARG A 41 10.73 1.31 -0.98
C ARG A 41 10.97 -0.05 -1.65
N LYS A 42 9.93 -0.88 -1.81
CA LYS A 42 10.08 -2.21 -2.44
C LYS A 42 10.53 -2.11 -3.90
N THR A 43 10.04 -1.10 -4.60
CA THR A 43 10.24 -0.91 -6.04
C THR A 43 11.33 0.11 -6.34
N GLY A 44 12.11 0.55 -5.35
CA GLY A 44 13.22 1.49 -5.50
C GLY A 44 12.83 2.93 -5.89
N ARG A 45 11.54 3.26 -5.95
CA ARG A 45 11.04 4.59 -6.33
C ARG A 45 11.33 5.68 -5.30
N ASP A 46 11.46 5.29 -4.03
CA ASP A 46 11.82 6.20 -2.93
C ASP A 46 13.17 6.88 -3.19
N VAL A 47 14.06 6.19 -3.90
CA VAL A 47 15.39 6.68 -4.29
C VAL A 47 15.41 7.17 -5.75
N GLU A 48 14.70 6.48 -6.66
CA GLU A 48 14.64 6.81 -8.09
C GLU A 48 13.17 7.05 -8.52
N PRO A 49 12.64 8.29 -8.43
CA PRO A 49 11.22 8.59 -8.61
C PRO A 49 10.60 8.12 -9.94
N THR A 50 11.39 8.04 -11.00
CA THR A 50 10.98 7.70 -12.36
C THR A 50 11.04 6.19 -12.65
N ARG A 51 11.53 5.37 -11.70
CA ARG A 51 11.91 3.97 -11.92
C ARG A 51 10.82 3.06 -12.50
N HIS A 52 9.58 3.35 -12.14
CA HIS A 52 8.43 2.62 -12.65
C HIS A 52 7.42 3.55 -13.33
N GLU A 53 7.83 4.79 -13.64
CA GLU A 53 6.96 5.70 -14.37
C GLU A 53 6.92 5.32 -15.85
N VAL A 54 5.73 5.06 -16.37
CA VAL A 54 5.50 4.88 -17.81
C VAL A 54 4.94 6.19 -18.34
N ASN A 55 5.69 6.86 -19.22
CA ASN A 55 5.35 8.20 -19.74
C ASN A 55 5.12 9.23 -18.62
N GLY A 56 5.89 9.18 -17.52
CA GLY A 56 5.76 10.10 -16.38
C GLY A 56 4.59 9.79 -15.44
N HIS A 57 3.92 8.65 -15.59
CA HIS A 57 2.79 8.25 -14.75
C HIS A 57 3.06 6.96 -13.98
N VAL A 58 2.53 6.89 -12.76
CA VAL A 58 2.49 5.65 -11.96
C VAL A 58 1.55 4.65 -12.66
N PRO A 59 2.01 3.43 -13.02
CA PRO A 59 1.17 2.45 -13.68
C PRO A 59 0.03 1.99 -12.78
N ALA A 60 -1.10 1.61 -13.39
CA ALA A 60 -2.30 1.20 -12.65
C ALA A 60 -2.05 0.03 -11.68
N LEU A 61 -1.13 -0.88 -12.01
CA LEU A 61 -0.77 -2.00 -11.12
C LEU A 61 -0.19 -1.54 -9.78
N PHE A 62 0.64 -0.48 -9.78
CA PHE A 62 1.20 0.10 -8.57
C PHE A 62 0.13 0.78 -7.73
N VAL A 63 -0.81 1.49 -8.39
CA VAL A 63 -1.98 2.09 -7.76
C VAL A 63 -2.85 1.04 -7.08
N LEU A 64 -3.11 -0.09 -7.76
CA LEU A 64 -3.87 -1.20 -7.20
C LEU A 64 -3.13 -1.88 -6.03
N ALA A 65 -1.81 -2.06 -6.15
CA ALA A 65 -0.96 -2.59 -5.10
C ALA A 65 -1.04 -1.74 -3.83
N ALA A 66 -0.79 -0.44 -3.93
CA ALA A 66 -0.84 0.48 -2.79
C ALA A 66 -2.25 0.53 -2.16
N ARG A 67 -3.31 0.57 -2.99
CA ARG A 67 -4.70 0.56 -2.52
C ARG A 67 -5.04 -0.73 -1.76
N ARG A 68 -4.59 -1.90 -2.24
CA ARG A 68 -4.83 -3.20 -1.58
C ARG A 68 -4.07 -3.29 -0.24
N THR A 69 -2.83 -2.83 -0.20
CA THR A 69 -2.03 -2.75 1.03
C THR A 69 -2.68 -1.83 2.07
N ALA A 70 -3.10 -0.62 1.68
CA ALA A 70 -3.76 0.32 2.59
C ALA A 70 -5.07 -0.24 3.15
N LYS A 71 -5.89 -0.90 2.31
CA LYS A 71 -7.13 -1.58 2.73
C LYS A 71 -6.86 -2.65 3.77
N LEU A 72 -5.85 -3.49 3.54
CA LEU A 72 -5.51 -4.56 4.47
C LEU A 72 -5.08 -4.00 5.84
N TRP A 73 -4.16 -3.04 5.84
CA TRP A 73 -3.67 -2.45 7.09
C TRP A 73 -4.75 -1.76 7.90
N TRP A 74 -5.67 -1.05 7.23
CA TRP A 74 -6.85 -0.50 7.88
C TRP A 74 -7.71 -1.58 8.54
N GLN A 75 -8.00 -2.65 7.80
CA GLN A 75 -8.83 -3.74 8.30
C GLN A 75 -8.18 -4.48 9.48
N GLN A 76 -6.87 -4.68 9.45
CA GLN A 76 -6.11 -5.30 10.54
C GLN A 76 -6.14 -4.43 11.80
N ASP A 77 -5.90 -3.12 11.66
CA ASP A 77 -5.92 -2.20 12.80
C ASP A 77 -7.32 -2.10 13.42
N LYS A 78 -8.35 -1.85 12.61
CA LYS A 78 -9.71 -1.62 13.12
C LYS A 78 -10.41 -2.87 13.65
N LYS A 79 -10.07 -4.08 13.16
CA LYS A 79 -10.63 -5.34 13.67
C LYS A 79 -9.87 -5.89 14.89
N GLY A 80 -8.73 -5.29 15.25
CA GLY A 80 -7.87 -5.72 16.37
C GLY A 80 -7.23 -7.11 16.17
N PRO A 81 -6.46 -7.61 17.16
CA PRO A 81 -5.66 -8.84 17.06
C PRO A 81 -6.47 -10.14 16.86
N ARG A 82 -7.81 -10.07 16.83
CA ARG A 82 -8.71 -11.20 16.53
C ARG A 82 -9.17 -11.26 15.09
N ALA A 83 -8.76 -10.33 14.24
CA ALA A 83 -8.91 -10.44 12.79
C ALA A 83 -8.07 -11.62 12.30
N ARG A 84 -8.65 -12.83 12.30
CA ARG A 84 -7.99 -14.00 11.74
C ARG A 84 -7.72 -13.71 10.26
N PRO A 85 -6.44 -13.74 9.82
CA PRO A 85 -6.13 -13.56 8.41
C PRO A 85 -6.82 -14.69 7.65
N THR A 86 -7.69 -14.35 6.70
CA THR A 86 -8.31 -15.35 5.81
C THR A 86 -7.29 -15.76 4.77
N GLY A 87 -6.26 -16.54 5.16
CA GLY A 87 -5.33 -17.28 4.31
C GLY A 87 -4.42 -16.51 3.33
N GLU A 88 -4.78 -15.29 2.94
CA GLU A 88 -4.05 -14.40 2.00
C GLU A 88 -3.40 -13.20 2.69
N GLU A 89 -3.64 -13.02 3.98
CA GLU A 89 -3.34 -11.80 4.73
C GLU A 89 -2.11 -11.98 5.63
N LEU A 90 -1.22 -10.98 5.62
CA LEU A 90 0.00 -10.86 6.43
C LEU A 90 -0.26 -11.29 7.89
N ALA A 91 0.74 -11.93 8.50
CA ALA A 91 0.58 -12.49 9.83
C ALA A 91 0.42 -11.36 10.87
N PRO A 92 -0.45 -11.52 11.89
CA PRO A 92 -0.79 -10.46 12.85
C PRO A 92 0.41 -9.94 13.68
N ASN A 93 1.55 -10.64 13.67
CA ASN A 93 2.81 -10.19 14.26
C ASN A 93 3.56 -9.14 13.42
N GLU A 94 3.06 -8.79 12.23
CA GLU A 94 3.69 -7.82 11.35
C GLU A 94 3.22 -6.37 11.60
N GLY A 95 2.17 -6.13 12.40
CA GLY A 95 1.69 -4.77 12.69
C GLY A 95 1.16 -4.02 11.44
N ILE A 96 0.65 -2.79 11.65
CA ILE A 96 0.42 -1.87 10.52
C ILE A 96 1.77 -1.64 9.86
N GLY A 97 1.92 -1.94 8.58
CA GLY A 97 3.20 -1.70 7.92
C GLY A 97 4.20 -2.85 8.03
N GLY A 98 3.71 -4.09 8.18
CA GLY A 98 4.48 -5.33 8.11
C GLY A 98 5.83 -5.29 7.39
N ILE A 99 6.80 -5.99 7.99
CA ILE A 99 8.15 -6.13 7.46
C ILE A 99 8.09 -6.54 5.97
N ASP A 100 7.04 -7.24 5.54
CA ASP A 100 6.77 -7.53 4.13
C ASP A 100 5.43 -7.01 3.57
N LEU A 101 5.42 -6.79 2.25
CA LEU A 101 4.19 -6.51 1.49
C LEU A 101 3.32 -7.77 1.43
N PRO A 102 1.98 -7.64 1.33
CA PRO A 102 1.10 -8.79 1.15
C PRO A 102 1.56 -9.65 -0.02
N ARG A 103 1.56 -10.99 0.11
CA ARG A 103 2.12 -11.90 -0.90
C ARG A 103 1.56 -11.67 -2.30
N THR A 104 0.27 -11.36 -2.39
CA THR A 104 -0.42 -11.01 -3.65
C THR A 104 0.13 -9.71 -4.26
N VAL A 105 0.39 -8.70 -3.43
CA VAL A 105 1.01 -7.43 -3.84
C VAL A 105 2.47 -7.63 -4.22
N ALA A 106 3.22 -8.42 -3.45
CA ALA A 106 4.59 -8.79 -3.77
C ALA A 106 4.70 -9.51 -5.12
N GLY A 107 3.74 -10.39 -5.43
CA GLY A 107 3.64 -11.05 -6.74
C GLY A 107 3.36 -10.06 -7.88
N ILE A 108 2.43 -9.11 -7.68
CA ILE A 108 2.15 -8.05 -8.68
C ILE A 108 3.38 -7.18 -8.95
N LEU A 109 4.21 -6.94 -7.92
CA LEU A 109 5.40 -6.11 -8.01
C LEU A 109 6.68 -6.91 -8.34
N ALA A 110 6.58 -8.23 -8.55
CA ALA A 110 7.74 -9.09 -8.76
C ALA A 110 8.53 -8.73 -10.02
N ASP A 111 7.85 -8.22 -11.05
CA ASP A 111 8.47 -7.73 -12.29
C ASP A 111 9.26 -6.42 -12.10
N TYR A 112 9.16 -5.80 -10.90
CA TYR A 112 9.79 -4.52 -10.56
C TYR A 112 10.68 -4.65 -9.30
N PRO A 113 11.67 -5.57 -9.29
CA PRO A 113 12.52 -5.79 -8.12
C PRO A 113 13.37 -4.56 -7.82
N PRO A 114 13.81 -4.30 -6.58
CA PRO A 114 14.79 -3.25 -6.28
C PRO A 114 16.10 -3.46 -7.08
N ARG A 115 16.83 -2.39 -7.43
CA ARG A 115 18.15 -2.54 -8.09
C ARG A 115 19.11 -3.25 -7.12
N PRO A 116 20.03 -4.10 -7.59
CA PRO A 116 21.13 -4.58 -6.77
C PRO A 116 21.86 -3.38 -6.13
N GLY A 117 21.98 -3.38 -4.79
CA GLY A 117 22.56 -2.27 -4.02
C GLY A 117 21.55 -1.24 -3.48
N PHE A 118 20.25 -1.38 -3.76
CA PHE A 118 19.20 -0.50 -3.25
C PHE A 118 18.15 -1.30 -2.47
N GLY A 119 18.49 -1.61 -1.23
CA GLY A 119 17.65 -2.31 -0.24
C GLY A 119 18.55 -2.90 0.83
N ALA A 120 18.29 -2.59 2.09
CA ALA A 120 18.91 -3.28 3.22
C ALA A 120 18.51 -4.76 3.23
#